data_AF-A0A8J7R8C1-F1
#
_entry.id   AF-A0A8J7R8C1-F1
#
_cell.length_a   1.000
_cell.length_b   1.000
_cell.length_c   1.000
_cell.angle_alpha   90.00
_cell.angle_beta   90.00
_cell.angle_gamma   90.00
#
_symmetry.space_group_name_H-M   'P 1'
#
loop_
_entity.id
_entity.type
_entity.pdbx_description
1 polymer ?
#
loop_
_entity_poly.entity_id
_entity_poly.type
_entity_poly.pdbx_seq_one_letter_code
_entity_poly.pdbx_strand_id
1 'polypeptide(L)'
;MKRVVCDLLIILVLAALVVPAAATENGSEYRCGYMTVQNIEINLVNEDAQVNLTYDVDNGPKFLIHLLGTSDLRAKVLDVANFENATIDEIGTDHAVLLVQGAAKDYKDGTFRFFEHNFTVSVPELTVKTPQEQRVYYNTTRFPGSIGYFRT
;
A
#
# COMPACT_ATOMS: atom_id res chain seq x y z
N MET A 1 -23.86 16.45 -40.54
CA MET A 1 -22.44 16.78 -40.31
C MET A 1 -22.09 16.92 -38.83
N LYS A 2 -22.77 17.75 -38.01
CA LYS A 2 -22.44 17.93 -36.58
C LYS A 2 -22.51 16.66 -35.71
N ARG A 3 -23.51 15.77 -35.93
CA ARG A 3 -23.65 14.51 -35.19
C ARG A 3 -22.50 13.52 -35.44
N VAL A 4 -22.09 13.37 -36.71
CA VAL A 4 -20.98 12.51 -37.11
C VAL A 4 -19.65 12.95 -36.50
N VAL A 5 -19.44 14.27 -36.33
CA VAL A 5 -18.23 14.81 -35.67
C VAL A 5 -18.23 14.53 -34.17
N CYS A 6 -19.39 14.63 -33.49
CA CYS A 6 -19.51 14.24 -32.09
C CYS A 6 -19.30 12.73 -31.88
N ASP A 7 -19.87 11.90 -32.75
CA ASP A 7 -19.73 10.44 -32.67
C ASP A 7 -18.26 10.03 -32.91
N LEU A 8 -17.57 10.70 -33.84
CA LEU A 8 -16.14 10.49 -34.09
C LEU A 8 -15.27 10.91 -32.88
N LEU A 9 -15.63 12.01 -32.22
CA LEU A 9 -14.94 12.49 -31.01
C LEU A 9 -15.13 11.55 -29.82
N ILE A 10 -16.33 11.02 -29.64
CA ILE A 10 -16.63 10.03 -28.59
C ILE A 10 -15.87 8.72 -28.85
N ILE A 11 -15.81 8.27 -30.10
CA ILE A 11 -15.02 7.09 -30.49
C ILE A 11 -13.51 7.35 -30.31
N LEU A 12 -13.02 8.56 -30.60
CA LEU A 12 -11.60 8.92 -30.39
C LEU A 12 -11.24 8.96 -28.90
N VAL A 13 -12.13 9.48 -28.05
CA VAL A 13 -11.94 9.49 -26.58
C VAL A 13 -12.02 8.08 -26.02
N LEU A 14 -12.97 7.25 -26.48
CA LEU A 14 -13.07 5.84 -26.09
C LEU A 14 -11.86 5.03 -26.57
N ALA A 15 -11.32 5.29 -27.75
CA ALA A 15 -10.11 4.63 -28.25
C ALA A 15 -8.85 5.04 -27.47
N ALA A 16 -8.78 6.27 -26.96
CA ALA A 16 -7.70 6.72 -26.09
C ALA A 16 -7.73 6.06 -24.69
N LEU A 17 -8.89 5.53 -24.26
CA LEU A 17 -9.05 4.75 -23.04
C LEU A 17 -8.65 3.27 -23.21
N VAL A 18 -8.50 2.79 -24.44
CA VAL A 18 -8.01 1.44 -24.75
C VAL A 18 -6.52 1.49 -25.08
N VAL A 19 -5.72 2.12 -24.24
CA VAL A 19 -4.29 1.79 -24.21
C VAL A 19 -4.24 0.41 -23.55
N PRO A 20 -3.71 -0.63 -24.22
CA PRO A 20 -3.31 -1.81 -23.50
C PRO A 20 -2.30 -1.31 -22.48
N ALA A 21 -2.68 -1.33 -21.20
CA ALA A 21 -1.70 -1.41 -20.15
C ALA A 21 -1.02 -2.75 -20.40
N ALA A 22 0.02 -2.72 -21.23
CA ALA A 22 1.06 -3.72 -21.19
C ALA A 22 1.61 -3.60 -19.78
N ALA A 23 0.94 -4.29 -18.85
CA ALA A 23 1.53 -4.76 -17.64
C ALA A 23 2.71 -5.57 -18.14
N THR A 24 3.83 -4.88 -18.24
CA THR A 24 5.12 -5.51 -18.23
C THR A 24 5.01 -6.53 -17.12
N GLU A 25 5.14 -7.78 -17.52
CA GLU A 25 5.35 -8.96 -16.72
C GLU A 25 6.65 -8.84 -15.87
N ASN A 26 7.28 -7.66 -15.93
CA ASN A 26 8.26 -7.08 -15.02
C ASN A 26 7.81 -5.66 -14.60
N GLY A 27 6.62 -5.50 -14.03
CA GLY A 27 6.31 -4.30 -13.25
C GLY A 27 7.33 -4.30 -12.12
N SER A 28 8.19 -3.29 -12.05
CA SER A 28 9.38 -3.35 -11.17
C SER A 28 8.99 -3.87 -9.80
N GLU A 29 9.80 -4.74 -9.21
CA GLU A 29 9.50 -5.51 -8.00
C GLU A 29 8.74 -4.73 -6.91
N TYR A 30 9.00 -3.42 -6.80
CA TYR A 30 8.46 -2.48 -5.82
C TYR A 30 7.26 -1.64 -6.26
N ARG A 31 6.66 -1.88 -7.44
CA ARG A 31 5.66 -0.99 -8.05
C ARG A 31 4.26 -1.58 -8.08
N CYS A 32 3.29 -0.76 -7.67
CA CYS A 32 1.86 -0.99 -7.88
C CYS A 32 1.30 0.12 -8.79
N GLY A 33 1.24 -0.16 -10.10
CA GLY A 33 0.83 0.83 -11.11
C GLY A 33 1.77 2.03 -11.19
N TYR A 34 1.26 3.20 -10.79
CA TYR A 34 2.00 4.47 -10.77
C TYR A 34 2.67 4.79 -9.42
N MET A 35 2.52 3.90 -8.43
CA MET A 35 3.09 4.03 -7.10
C MET A 35 4.31 3.12 -6.96
N THR A 36 5.43 3.66 -6.50
CA THR A 36 6.66 2.92 -6.18
C THR A 36 6.86 2.90 -4.69
N VAL A 37 6.85 1.71 -4.07
CA VAL A 37 7.09 1.54 -2.63
C VAL A 37 8.57 1.80 -2.34
N GLN A 38 8.83 2.60 -1.29
CA GLN A 38 10.18 2.88 -0.81
C GLN A 38 10.44 2.17 0.52
N ASN A 39 9.53 2.31 1.49
CA ASN A 39 9.59 1.59 2.75
C ASN A 39 8.21 1.28 3.29
N ILE A 40 8.16 0.27 4.17
CA ILE A 40 7.02 0.00 5.04
C ILE A 40 7.53 -0.13 6.46
N GLU A 41 6.92 0.59 7.38
CA GLU A 41 7.15 0.47 8.81
C GLU A 41 5.88 0.00 9.52
N ILE A 42 5.96 -1.12 10.25
CA ILE A 42 4.89 -1.67 11.06
C ILE A 42 5.23 -1.41 12.53
N ASN A 43 4.46 -0.57 13.20
CA ASN A 43 4.58 -0.26 14.62
C ASN A 43 3.48 -1.00 15.40
N LEU A 44 3.87 -2.03 16.14
CA LEU A 44 2.98 -2.87 16.92
C LEU A 44 2.79 -2.30 18.33
N VAL A 45 1.54 -2.08 18.73
CA VAL A 45 1.18 -1.63 20.09
C VAL A 45 -0.03 -2.44 20.56
N ASN A 46 0.15 -3.24 21.61
CA ASN A 46 -0.84 -4.23 22.04
C ASN A 46 -1.26 -5.13 20.88
N GLU A 47 -2.55 -5.38 20.66
CA GLU A 47 -3.05 -6.18 19.52
C GLU A 47 -3.03 -5.45 18.17
N ASP A 48 -2.86 -4.13 18.16
CA ASP A 48 -3.02 -3.30 16.96
C ASP A 48 -1.68 -2.93 16.33
N ALA A 49 -1.73 -2.48 15.07
CA ALA A 49 -0.56 -1.92 14.38
C ALA A 49 -0.87 -0.59 13.70
N GLN A 50 0.06 0.35 13.79
CA GLN A 50 0.14 1.47 12.87
C GLN A 50 1.15 1.12 11.77
N VAL A 51 0.73 1.20 10.51
CA VAL A 51 1.58 0.89 9.35
C VAL A 51 1.82 2.16 8.56
N ASN A 52 3.08 2.58 8.48
CA ASN A 52 3.51 3.73 7.69
C ASN A 52 4.08 3.22 6.36
N LEU A 53 3.46 3.60 5.25
CA LEU A 53 3.95 3.33 3.91
C LEU A 53 4.55 4.60 3.34
N THR A 54 5.81 4.53 2.90
CA THR A 54 6.46 5.60 2.13
C THR A 54 6.57 5.16 0.68
N TYR A 55 6.18 6.03 -0.25
CA TYR A 55 6.15 5.71 -1.68
C TYR A 55 6.34 6.94 -2.55
N ASP A 56 6.60 6.73 -3.83
CA ASP A 56 6.57 7.78 -4.84
C ASP A 56 5.43 7.55 -5.84
N VAL A 57 4.61 8.58 -6.05
CA VAL A 57 3.63 8.62 -7.15
C VAL A 57 4.27 9.31 -8.37
N ASP A 58 4.09 8.73 -9.56
CA ASP A 58 4.56 9.33 -10.81
C ASP A 58 3.91 10.72 -11.08
N ASN A 59 4.62 11.63 -11.75
CA ASN A 59 4.19 13.04 -11.92
C ASN A 59 2.82 13.23 -12.61
N GLY A 60 2.52 12.43 -13.64
CA GLY A 60 1.23 12.53 -14.34
C GLY A 60 0.05 12.17 -13.42
N PRO A 61 0.05 10.99 -12.80
CA PRO A 61 -0.94 10.60 -11.80
C PRO A 61 -1.00 11.52 -10.58
N LYS A 62 0.12 12.10 -10.10
CA LYS A 62 0.10 13.12 -9.02
C LYS A 62 -0.82 14.29 -9.35
N PHE A 63 -0.80 14.78 -10.58
CA PHE A 63 -1.69 15.85 -11.03
C PHE A 63 -3.17 15.42 -11.00
N LEU A 64 -3.47 14.19 -11.44
CA LEU A 64 -4.83 13.66 -11.41
C LEU A 64 -5.35 13.48 -9.99
N ILE A 65 -4.52 13.05 -9.05
CA ILE A 65 -4.89 12.93 -7.63
C ILE A 65 -5.25 14.29 -7.04
N HIS A 66 -4.54 15.35 -7.40
CA HIS A 66 -4.86 16.70 -6.96
C HIS A 66 -6.23 17.17 -7.48
N LEU A 67 -6.60 16.75 -8.70
CA LEU A 67 -7.85 17.17 -9.35
C LEU A 67 -9.06 16.30 -8.95
N LEU A 68 -8.86 14.99 -8.84
CA LEU A 68 -9.93 13.98 -8.71
C LEU A 68 -9.98 13.34 -7.31
N GLY A 69 -9.02 13.66 -6.46
CA GLY A 69 -8.89 13.10 -5.10
C GLY A 69 -8.09 11.80 -5.07
N THR A 70 -8.02 11.21 -3.87
CA THR A 70 -7.10 10.09 -3.54
C THR A 70 -7.76 8.72 -3.60
N SER A 71 -8.97 8.56 -4.16
CA SER A 71 -9.74 7.30 -4.05
C SER A 71 -9.00 6.09 -4.63
N ASP A 72 -8.42 6.23 -5.82
CA ASP A 72 -7.66 5.15 -6.45
C ASP A 72 -6.34 4.89 -5.70
N LEU A 73 -5.65 5.95 -5.25
CA LEU A 73 -4.45 5.80 -4.43
C LEU A 73 -4.73 5.07 -3.11
N ARG A 74 -5.85 5.36 -2.45
CA ARG A 74 -6.30 4.65 -1.24
C ARG A 74 -6.43 3.15 -1.48
N ALA A 75 -7.07 2.77 -2.59
CA ALA A 75 -7.22 1.36 -2.95
C ALA A 75 -5.86 0.69 -3.17
N LYS A 76 -4.92 1.36 -3.85
CA LYS A 76 -3.56 0.84 -4.08
C LYS A 76 -2.74 0.70 -2.81
N VAL A 77 -2.84 1.66 -1.89
CA VAL A 77 -2.16 1.60 -0.60
C VAL A 77 -2.65 0.41 0.23
N LEU A 78 -3.96 0.19 0.29
CA LEU A 78 -4.55 -0.95 1.00
C LEU A 78 -4.15 -2.28 0.34
N ASP A 79 -4.15 -2.34 -0.99
CA ASP A 79 -3.71 -3.51 -1.75
C ASP A 79 -2.24 -3.84 -1.47
N VAL A 80 -1.35 -2.86 -1.51
CA VAL A 80 0.09 -3.03 -1.19
C VAL A 80 0.29 -3.51 0.24
N ALA A 81 -0.41 -2.89 1.20
CA ALA A 81 -0.29 -3.24 2.61
C ALA A 81 -0.88 -4.63 2.90
N ASN A 82 -1.93 -5.02 2.19
CA ASN A 82 -2.55 -6.35 2.20
C ASN A 82 -2.98 -6.86 3.58
N PHE A 83 -3.48 -5.96 4.43
CA PHE A 83 -4.06 -6.31 5.73
C PHE A 83 -5.58 -6.40 5.63
N GLU A 84 -6.18 -7.44 6.22
CA GLU A 84 -7.64 -7.64 6.18
C GLU A 84 -8.41 -6.51 6.89
N ASN A 85 -7.93 -6.06 8.04
CA ASN A 85 -8.60 -5.07 8.89
C ASN A 85 -7.86 -3.72 8.92
N ALA A 86 -7.33 -3.29 7.77
CA ALA A 86 -6.68 -2.00 7.64
C ALA A 86 -7.68 -0.88 7.31
N THR A 87 -7.47 0.26 7.97
CA THR A 87 -8.12 1.53 7.65
C THR A 87 -7.05 2.58 7.40
N ILE A 88 -7.34 3.51 6.49
CA ILE A 88 -6.43 4.61 6.19
C ILE A 88 -6.73 5.76 7.14
N ASP A 89 -5.75 6.16 7.92
CA ASP A 89 -5.79 7.34 8.80
C ASP A 89 -5.34 8.58 8.04
N GLU A 90 -4.19 8.49 7.34
CA GLU A 90 -3.62 9.57 6.53
C GLU A 90 -3.22 9.08 5.14
N ILE A 91 -3.38 9.93 4.13
CA ILE A 91 -2.91 9.63 2.77
C ILE A 91 -2.43 10.89 2.03
N GLY A 92 -1.21 10.82 1.52
CA GLY A 92 -0.55 11.82 0.68
C GLY A 92 0.00 11.20 -0.61
N THR A 93 0.68 12.00 -1.43
CA THR A 93 1.29 11.52 -2.69
C THR A 93 2.69 10.91 -2.50
N ASP A 94 3.19 10.91 -1.28
CA ASP A 94 4.49 10.41 -0.86
C ASP A 94 4.43 9.44 0.35
N HIS A 95 3.30 9.40 1.06
CA HIS A 95 3.14 8.52 2.22
C HIS A 95 1.67 8.20 2.52
N ALA A 96 1.45 7.15 3.30
CA ALA A 96 0.17 6.86 3.94
C ALA A 96 0.38 6.24 5.33
N VAL A 97 -0.59 6.48 6.22
CA VAL A 97 -0.65 5.90 7.56
C VAL A 97 -1.91 5.04 7.66
N LEU A 98 -1.74 3.78 8.02
CA LEU A 98 -2.81 2.81 8.18
C LEU A 98 -2.91 2.40 9.64
N LEU A 99 -4.13 2.18 10.10
CA LEU A 99 -4.43 1.54 11.39
C LEU A 99 -4.98 0.16 11.11
N VAL A 100 -4.32 -0.87 11.66
CA VAL A 100 -4.68 -2.27 11.51
C VAL A 100 -5.12 -2.80 12.86
N GLN A 101 -6.43 -3.05 12.98
CA GLN A 101 -7.01 -3.59 14.21
C GLN A 101 -6.76 -5.09 14.32
N GLY A 102 -6.32 -5.54 15.49
CA GLY A 102 -6.06 -6.95 15.76
C GLY A 102 -4.98 -7.54 14.85
N ALA A 103 -3.99 -6.73 14.46
CA ALA A 103 -2.84 -7.17 13.66
C ALA A 103 -2.07 -8.32 14.34
N ALA A 104 -2.00 -8.30 15.67
CA ALA A 104 -1.35 -9.34 16.47
C ALA A 104 -2.37 -10.13 17.30
N LYS A 105 -2.03 -11.40 17.53
CA LYS A 105 -2.78 -12.25 18.44
C LYS A 105 -2.50 -11.86 19.88
N ASP A 106 -3.55 -11.46 20.59
CA ASP A 106 -3.55 -11.26 22.05
C ASP A 106 -3.85 -12.58 22.78
N TYR A 107 -2.94 -13.01 23.66
CA TYR A 107 -3.08 -14.21 24.48
C TYR A 107 -3.84 -13.96 25.80
N LYS A 108 -4.30 -12.74 26.05
CA LYS A 108 -5.09 -12.31 27.22
C LYS A 108 -4.33 -12.36 28.56
N ASP A 109 -3.01 -12.48 28.50
CA ASP A 109 -2.09 -12.42 29.64
C ASP A 109 -1.11 -11.24 29.55
N GLY A 110 -1.32 -10.34 28.58
CA GLY A 110 -0.40 -9.23 28.28
C GLY A 110 0.72 -9.62 27.32
N THR A 111 0.68 -10.83 26.74
CA THR A 111 1.55 -11.23 25.64
C THR A 111 0.83 -11.16 24.30
N PHE A 112 1.57 -10.70 23.29
CA PHE A 112 1.09 -10.55 21.92
C PHE A 112 2.04 -11.25 20.96
N ARG A 113 1.50 -11.67 19.80
CA ARG A 113 2.31 -12.21 18.71
C ARG A 113 1.81 -11.73 17.36
N PHE A 114 2.70 -11.05 16.63
CA PHE A 114 2.52 -10.74 15.23
C PHE A 114 3.12 -11.88 14.39
N PHE A 115 2.30 -12.46 13.51
CA PHE A 115 2.67 -13.60 12.66
C PHE A 115 3.17 -13.13 11.31
N GLU A 116 3.47 -14.09 10.43
CA GLU A 116 3.88 -13.81 9.06
C GLU A 116 2.84 -12.96 8.34
N HIS A 117 3.34 -12.06 7.49
CA HIS A 117 2.51 -11.15 6.71
C HIS A 117 3.07 -11.01 5.30
N ASN A 118 2.22 -11.04 4.28
CA ASN A 118 2.62 -10.93 2.88
C ASN A 118 2.14 -9.60 2.30
N PHE A 119 3.01 -8.93 1.55
CA PHE A 119 2.70 -7.75 0.74
C PHE A 119 2.46 -8.17 -0.71
N THR A 120 1.69 -7.38 -1.47
CA THR A 120 1.42 -7.71 -2.89
C THR A 120 2.59 -7.34 -3.81
N VAL A 121 3.51 -6.50 -3.34
CA VAL A 121 4.73 -6.09 -4.03
C VAL A 121 5.95 -6.31 -3.13
N SER A 122 7.14 -6.32 -3.71
CA SER A 122 8.38 -6.32 -2.92
C SER A 122 8.54 -4.97 -2.23
N VAL A 123 9.10 -5.03 -1.03
CA VAL A 123 9.34 -3.90 -0.16
C VAL A 123 10.86 -3.71 -0.06
N PRO A 124 11.41 -2.58 -0.55
CA PRO A 124 12.85 -2.34 -0.49
C PRO A 124 13.38 -2.36 0.94
N GLU A 125 12.66 -1.74 1.88
CA GLU A 125 12.96 -1.76 3.31
C GLU A 125 11.67 -1.95 4.12
N LEU A 126 11.62 -3.05 4.89
CA LEU A 126 10.55 -3.35 5.83
C LEU A 126 11.09 -3.26 7.25
N THR A 127 10.49 -2.40 8.05
CA THR A 127 10.78 -2.29 9.48
C THR A 127 9.58 -2.78 10.29
N VAL A 128 9.80 -3.71 11.22
CA VAL A 128 8.78 -4.18 12.18
C VAL A 128 9.24 -3.83 13.58
N LYS A 129 8.50 -2.96 14.26
CA LYS A 129 8.78 -2.50 15.62
C LYS A 129 7.73 -3.03 16.59
N THR A 130 8.20 -3.47 17.74
CA THR A 130 7.42 -3.70 18.94
C THR A 130 7.90 -2.71 20.01
N PRO A 131 7.23 -2.62 21.18
CA PRO A 131 7.73 -1.79 22.27
C PRO A 131 9.14 -2.16 22.76
N GLN A 132 9.59 -3.40 22.51
CA GLN A 132 10.85 -3.96 23.03
C GLN A 132 11.93 -4.14 21.95
N GLU A 133 11.57 -4.36 20.69
CA GLU A 133 12.51 -4.76 19.64
C GLU A 133 12.12 -4.15 18.29
N GLN A 134 13.12 -3.93 17.43
CA GLN A 134 12.93 -3.62 16.02
C GLN A 134 13.67 -4.62 15.14
N ARG A 135 13.02 -5.07 14.06
CA ARG A 135 13.62 -5.88 13.01
C ARG A 135 13.52 -5.17 11.67
N VAL A 136 14.58 -5.26 10.88
CA VAL A 136 14.66 -4.68 9.54
C VAL A 136 14.94 -5.76 8.52
N TYR A 137 14.20 -5.74 7.42
CA TYR A 137 14.32 -6.64 6.29
C TYR A 137 14.46 -5.81 5.02
N TYR A 138 15.17 -6.35 4.02
CA TYR A 138 15.41 -5.66 2.76
C TYR A 138 14.95 -6.53 1.60
N ASN A 139 14.41 -5.90 0.56
CA ASN A 139 13.95 -6.55 -0.67
C ASN A 139 13.10 -7.80 -0.39
N THR A 140 12.04 -7.61 0.38
CA THR A 140 11.17 -8.71 0.81
C THR A 140 9.73 -8.47 0.40
N THR A 141 9.02 -9.52 0.00
CA THR A 141 7.57 -9.51 -0.21
C THR A 141 6.80 -9.91 1.04
N ARG A 142 7.50 -10.20 2.15
CA ARG A 142 6.87 -10.67 3.39
C ARG A 142 7.66 -10.32 4.65
N PHE A 143 6.96 -10.25 5.77
CA PHE A 143 7.56 -10.43 7.10
C PHE A 143 7.67 -11.93 7.39
N PRO A 144 8.90 -12.49 7.48
CA PRO A 144 9.07 -13.92 7.71
C PRO A 144 8.95 -14.27 9.20
N GLY A 145 8.12 -15.28 9.51
CA GLY A 145 8.07 -15.91 10.82
C GLY A 145 7.12 -15.22 11.80
N SER A 146 7.59 -14.85 12.99
CA SER A 146 6.78 -14.14 13.97
C SER A 146 7.64 -13.32 14.93
N ILE A 147 7.01 -12.33 15.57
CA ILE A 147 7.60 -11.58 16.68
C ILE A 147 6.62 -11.54 17.85
N GLY A 148 7.12 -11.94 19.02
CA GLY A 148 6.37 -11.89 20.27
C GLY A 148 6.79 -10.67 21.08
N TYR A 149 5.84 -10.06 21.79
CA TYR A 149 6.09 -8.88 22.61
C TYR A 149 5.08 -8.78 23.75
N PHE A 150 5.37 -7.90 24.70
CA PHE A 150 4.55 -7.69 25.89
C PHE A 150 3.88 -6.33 25.84
N ARG A 151 2.72 -6.23 26.50
CA ARG A 151 2.09 -4.96 26.83
C ARG A 151 3.10 -4.03 27.52
N THR A 152 3.07 -2.76 27.15
CA THR A 152 3.80 -1.68 27.83
C THR A 152 2.94 -1.02 28.88
#